data_AF-A0A6V7R4R7-F1
#
_entry.id   AF-A0A6V7R4R7-F1
#
_cell.length_a   1.000
_cell.length_b   1.000
_cell.length_c   1.000
_cell.angle_alpha   90.00
_cell.angle_beta   90.00
_cell.angle_gamma   90.00
#
_symmetry.space_group_name_H-M   'P 1'
#
loop_
_entity.id
_entity.type
_entity.pdbx_description
1 polymer ?
#
loop_
_entity_poly.entity_id
_entity_poly.type
_entity_poly.pdbx_seq_one_letter_code
_entity_poly.pdbx_strand_id
1 'polypeptide(L)' 'MKNCHELYEILDYWNAYQPNSWSGSMLKAGKIREVKAKILSNLDPIRDRKAILSITGSK' A
#
# COMPACT_ATOMS: atom_id res chain seq x y z
N MET A 1 -14.89 -9.22 -0.29
CA MET A 1 -13.43 -9.02 -0.42
C MET A 1 -13.24 -7.69 -1.11
N LYS A 2 -12.42 -6.78 -0.58
CA LYS A 2 -12.10 -5.56 -1.33
C LYS A 2 -11.38 -5.95 -2.61
N ASN A 3 -11.81 -5.40 -3.74
CA ASN A 3 -11.22 -5.69 -5.04
C ASN A 3 -9.79 -5.12 -5.08
N CYS A 4 -8.85 -5.75 -5.79
CA CYS A 4 -7.45 -5.27 -5.83
C CYS A 4 -7.39 -3.80 -6.26
N HIS A 5 -8.29 -3.37 -7.14
CA HIS A 5 -8.44 -1.98 -7.56
C HIS A 5 -8.70 -1.02 -6.39
N GLU A 6 -9.65 -1.35 -5.50
CA GLU A 6 -9.98 -0.53 -4.33
C GLU A 6 -8.78 -0.40 -3.38
N LEU A 7 -7.93 -1.42 -3.27
CA LEU A 7 -6.72 -1.36 -2.45
C LEU A 7 -5.68 -0.39 -3.02
N TYR A 8 -5.55 -0.32 -4.35
CA TYR A 8 -4.69 0.67 -5.00
C TYR A 8 -5.21 2.10 -4.84
N GLU A 9 -6.51 2.33 -5.00
CA GLU A 9 -7.12 3.66 -4.75
C GLU A 9 -6.90 4.13 -3.31
N ILE A 10 -7.06 3.23 -2.34
CA ILE A 10 -6.78 3.53 -0.93
C ILE A 10 -5.29 3.85 -0.74
N LEU A 11 -4.39 3.11 -1.40
CA LEU A 11 -2.95 3.37 -1.32
C LEU A 11 -2.61 4.75 -1.87
N ASP A 12 -3.19 5.14 -3.01
CA ASP A 12 -2.99 6.44 -3.65
C ASP A 12 -3.52 7.58 -2.78
N TYR A 13 -4.71 7.42 -2.17
CA TYR A 13 -5.24 8.36 -1.18
C TYR A 13 -4.24 8.62 -0.05
N TRP A 14 -3.71 7.56 0.58
CA TRP A 14 -2.79 7.73 1.69
C TRP A 14 -1.43 8.28 1.25
N ASN A 15 -0.96 7.96 0.04
CA ASN A 15 0.24 8.56 -0.53
C ASN A 15 0.08 10.08 -0.73
N ALA A 16 -1.08 10.50 -1.25
CA ALA A 16 -1.41 11.91 -1.48
C ALA A 16 -1.75 12.68 -0.19
N TYR A 17 -2.26 12.00 0.84
CA TYR A 17 -2.61 12.62 2.12
C TYR A 17 -1.41 13.31 2.77
N GLN A 18 -1.53 14.60 3.09
CA GLN A 18 -0.50 15.40 3.75
C GLN A 18 -0.92 15.71 5.19
N PRO A 19 -0.39 14.98 6.19
CA PRO A 19 -0.69 15.24 7.58
C PRO A 19 0.02 16.51 8.07
N ASN A 20 -0.71 17.32 8.82
CA ASN A 20 -0.19 18.55 9.45
C ASN A 20 0.39 18.32 10.86
N SER A 21 0.51 17.07 11.29
CA SER A 21 1.00 16.69 12.61
C SER A 21 1.81 15.39 12.56
N TRP A 22 2.69 15.21 13.55
CA TRP A 22 3.51 14.00 13.69
C TRP A 22 2.65 12.74 13.86
N SER A 23 1.60 12.80 14.68
CA SER A 23 0.65 11.68 14.85
C SER A 23 -0.07 11.34 13.54
N GLY A 24 -0.41 12.35 12.73
CA GLY A 24 -0.96 12.15 11.38
C GLY A 24 0.03 11.46 10.44
N SER A 25 1.32 11.82 10.51
CA SER A 25 2.39 11.16 9.74
C SER A 25 2.56 9.70 10.12
N MET A 26 2.51 9.37 11.41
CA MET A 26 2.55 7.97 11.86
C MET A 26 1.32 7.18 11.40
N LEU A 27 0.12 7.78 11.50
CA LEU A 27 -1.11 7.16 11.02
C LEU A 27 -1.03 6.86 9.52
N LYS A 28 -0.58 7.83 8.71
CA LYS A 28 -0.34 7.66 7.27
C LYS A 28 0.60 6.49 7.00
N ALA A 29 1.76 6.44 7.65
CA ALA A 29 2.73 5.37 7.46
C ALA A 29 2.15 4.00 7.81
N GLY A 30 1.43 3.90 8.93
CA GLY A 30 0.75 2.67 9.35
C GLY A 30 -0.29 2.20 8.33
N LYS A 31 -1.11 3.13 7.81
CA LYS A 31 -2.13 2.81 6.82
C LYS A 31 -1.56 2.40 5.46
N ILE A 32 -0.52 3.07 4.99
CA ILE A 32 0.20 2.66 3.78
C ILE A 32 0.73 1.23 3.94
N ARG A 33 1.37 0.91 5.08
CA ARG A 33 1.90 -0.44 5.35
C ARG A 33 0.78 -1.49 5.37
N GLU A 34 -0.33 -1.21 6.04
CA GLU A 34 -1.49 -2.10 6.12
C GLU A 34 -2.07 -2.42 4.73
N VAL A 35 -2.22 -1.39 3.89
CA VAL A 35 -2.78 -1.53 2.54
C VAL A 35 -1.82 -2.27 1.62
N LYS A 36 -0.52 -1.97 1.65
CA LYS A 36 0.49 -2.71 0.91
C LYS A 36 0.50 -4.19 1.28
N ALA A 37 0.42 -4.53 2.57
CA ALA A 37 0.37 -5.92 3.01
C ALA A 37 -0.87 -6.66 2.47
N LYS A 38 -2.04 -5.99 2.44
CA LYS A 38 -3.26 -6.54 1.85
C LYS A 38 -3.16 -6.74 0.34
N ILE A 39 -2.49 -5.83 -0.38
CA ILE A 39 -2.25 -6.02 -1.83
C ILE A 39 -1.35 -7.24 -2.03
N LEU A 40 -0.24 -7.32 -1.29
CA LEU A 40 0.71 -8.42 -1.38
C LEU A 40 0.08 -9.78 -1.02
N SER A 41 -0.85 -9.84 -0.06
CA SER A 41 -1.55 -11.08 0.27
C SER A 41 -2.51 -11.58 -0.82
N ASN A 42 -2.90 -10.70 -1.75
CA ASN A 42 -3.75 -11.07 -2.90
C ASN A 42 -2.92 -11.41 -4.15
N LEU A 43 -1.60 -11.25 -4.11
CA LEU A 43 -0.70 -11.53 -5.23
C LEU A 43 -0.03 -12.89 -5.06
N ASP A 44 0.22 -13.57 -6.17
CA ASP A 44 1.00 -14.82 -6.18
C ASP A 44 2.51 -14.46 -6.23
N PRO A 45 3.34 -14.89 -5.27
CA PRO A 45 4.76 -14.54 -5.21
C PRO A 45 5.58 -14.94 -6.44
N ILE A 46 5.16 -15.99 -7.15
CA ILE A 46 5.85 -16.56 -8.31
C ILE A 46 5.39 -15.85 -9.58
N ARG A 47 4.09 -15.60 -9.74
CA ARG A 47 3.53 -14.95 -10.93
C ARG A 47 3.65 -13.43 -10.92
N ASP A 48 3.55 -12.80 -9.75
CA ASP A 48 3.39 -11.36 -9.60
C ASP A 48 4.64 -10.65 -9.05
N ARG A 49 5.82 -11.28 -9.18
CA ARG A 49 7.11 -10.76 -8.67
C ARG A 49 7.35 -9.30 -9.04
N LYS A 50 7.00 -8.89 -10.27
CA LYS A 50 7.17 -7.50 -10.74
C LYS A 50 6.28 -6.51 -9.96
N ALA A 51 5.04 -6.88 -9.67
CA ALA A 51 4.12 -6.06 -8.89
C ALA A 51 4.59 -5.97 -7.43
N ILE A 52 5.05 -7.07 -6.85
CA ILE A 52 5.61 -7.12 -5.49
C ILE A 52 6.80 -6.16 -5.37
N LEU A 53 7.77 -6.23 -6.28
CA LEU A 53 8.95 -5.34 -6.28
C LEU A 53 8.57 -3.86 -6.37
N SER A 54 7.57 -3.52 -7.19
CA SER A 54 7.08 -2.14 -7.31
C SER A 54 6.46 -1.61 -6.02
N ILE A 55 5.79 -2.47 -5.24
CA ILE A 55 5.11 -2.11 -3.99
C ILE A 55 6.10 -2.03 -2.82
N THR A 56 7.06 -2.95 -2.75
CA THR A 56 8.08 -2.99 -1.68
C THR A 56 9.17 -1.95 -1.87
N GLY A 57 9.28 -1.36 -3.06
CA GLY A 57 10.32 -0.37 -3.36
C GLY A 57 11.73 -0.97 -3.46
N SER A 58 11.82 -2.30 -3.56
CA SER A 58 13.07 -3.00 -3.83
C SER A 58 13.43 -2.81 -5.30
N LYS A 59 14.23 -1.77 -5.60
CA LYS A 59 14.93 -1.64 -6.88
C LYS A 59 16.05 -2.65 -6.98
#